data_AF-A0A4Q3UG83-F1
#
_entry.id   AF-A0A4Q3UG83-F1
#
_cell.length_a   1.000
_cell.length_b   1.000
_cell.length_c   1.000
_cell.angle_alpha   90.00
_cell.angle_beta   90.00
_cell.angle_gamma   90.00
#
_symmetry.space_group_name_H-M   'P 1'
#
loop_
_entity.id
_entity.type
_entity.pdbx_description
1 polymer ?
#
loop_
_entity_poly.entity_id
_entity_poly.type
_entity_poly.pdbx_seq_one_letter_code
_entity_poly.pdbx_strand_id
1 'polypeptide(L)'
;NKGSEKNDQIAEDSAVHLMYMDTDKQQYLSLSGHARIVSDINKIEELWNPMAKAWFEKGKDDPALSLLCVTPEDGHYWDTKNGKIISFIKIAVAALIGKQMDGGVEGDLKP
;
A
#
# COMPACT_ATOMS: atom_id res chain seq x y z
N ASN A 1 -10.74 9.80 5.60
CA ASN A 1 -11.64 10.90 6.03
C ASN A 1 -11.04 11.47 7.29
N LYS A 2 -10.85 12.79 7.39
CA LYS A 2 -10.20 13.46 8.53
C LYS A 2 -10.81 13.10 9.88
N GLY A 3 -12.14 12.97 9.95
CA GLY A 3 -12.86 12.65 11.19
C GLY A 3 -13.17 11.17 11.40
N SER A 4 -12.47 10.25 10.73
CA SER A 4 -12.69 8.81 10.94
C SER A 4 -11.91 8.30 12.14
N GLU A 5 -12.48 7.34 12.89
CA GLU A 5 -11.80 6.63 13.98
C GLU A 5 -10.43 6.05 13.55
N LYS A 6 -10.29 5.63 12.28
CA LYS A 6 -9.03 5.13 11.76
C LYS A 6 -7.92 6.20 11.75
N ASN A 7 -8.27 7.46 11.53
CA ASN A 7 -7.30 8.55 11.63
C ASN A 7 -6.86 8.78 13.08
N ASP A 8 -7.80 8.72 14.02
CA ASP A 8 -7.51 8.87 15.45
C ASP A 8 -6.60 7.73 15.94
N GLN A 9 -6.92 6.49 15.55
CA GLN A 9 -6.09 5.31 15.82
C GLN A 9 -4.66 5.48 15.28
N ILE A 10 -4.50 5.98 14.06
CA ILE A 10 -3.18 6.16 13.43
C ILE A 10 -2.40 7.30 14.07
N ALA A 11 -3.10 8.32 14.59
CA ALA A 11 -2.48 9.41 15.34
C ALA A 11 -1.99 8.95 16.72
N GLU A 12 -2.67 7.97 17.34
CA GLU A 12 -2.28 7.36 18.62
C GLU A 12 -1.18 6.29 18.45
N ASP A 13 -1.35 5.39 17.49
CA ASP A 13 -0.38 4.36 17.13
C ASP A 13 -0.28 4.20 15.60
N SER A 14 0.90 4.51 15.07
CA SER A 14 1.18 4.45 13.64
C SER A 14 1.45 3.04 13.12
N ALA A 15 1.67 2.04 13.98
CA ALA A 15 1.97 0.68 13.55
C ALA A 15 0.80 0.08 12.78
N VAL A 16 1.07 -0.42 11.58
CA VAL A 16 0.05 -1.02 10.72
C VAL A 16 0.54 -2.32 10.10
N HIS A 17 -0.44 -3.18 9.83
CA HIS A 17 -0.24 -4.41 9.07
C HIS A 17 -1.20 -4.40 7.88
N LEU A 18 -0.66 -4.57 6.67
CA LEU A 18 -1.43 -4.67 5.44
C LEU A 18 -1.40 -6.10 4.94
N MET A 19 -2.57 -6.65 4.65
CA MET A 19 -2.72 -7.97 4.05
C MET A 19 -3.46 -7.85 2.73
N TYR A 20 -2.82 -8.30 1.65
CA TYR A 20 -3.44 -8.44 0.34
C TYR A 20 -3.60 -9.90 0.01
N MET A 21 -4.74 -10.25 -0.58
CA MET A 21 -5.08 -11.62 -0.93
C MET A 21 -5.82 -11.64 -2.26
N ASP A 22 -5.33 -12.47 -3.18
CA ASP A 22 -6.03 -12.90 -4.39
C ASP A 22 -6.10 -14.43 -4.32
N THR A 23 -7.25 -14.93 -3.84
CA THR A 23 -7.49 -16.36 -3.62
C THR A 23 -7.52 -17.16 -4.90
N ASP A 24 -7.97 -16.56 -6.01
CA ASP A 24 -8.08 -17.23 -7.30
C ASP A 24 -6.68 -17.52 -7.88
N LYS A 25 -5.74 -16.59 -7.67
CA LYS A 25 -4.34 -16.73 -8.09
C LYS A 25 -3.43 -17.32 -7.01
N GLN A 26 -3.96 -17.62 -5.83
CA GLN A 26 -3.21 -18.07 -4.65
C GLN A 26 -2.04 -17.13 -4.32
N GLN A 27 -2.38 -15.85 -4.24
CA GLN A 27 -1.45 -14.73 -4.13
C GLN A 27 -1.69 -13.98 -2.84
N TYR A 28 -0.64 -13.83 -2.03
CA TYR A 28 -0.74 -13.26 -0.70
C TYR A 28 0.45 -12.33 -0.46
N LEU A 29 0.19 -11.19 0.16
CA LEU A 29 1.22 -10.24 0.58
C LEU A 29 0.87 -9.74 1.97
N SER A 30 1.82 -9.89 2.88
CA SER A 30 1.80 -9.36 4.23
C SER A 30 2.86 -8.28 4.33
N LEU A 31 2.50 -7.09 4.81
CA LEU A 31 3.41 -5.98 5.04
C LEU A 31 3.21 -5.44 6.45
N SER A 32 4.30 -5.20 7.16
CA SER A 32 4.30 -4.48 8.44
C SER A 32 5.04 -3.16 8.25
N GLY A 33 4.59 -2.11 8.94
CA GLY A 33 5.28 -0.83 8.92
C GLY A 33 4.48 0.26 9.61
N HIS A 34 4.68 1.50 9.18
CA HIS A 34 4.08 2.67 9.82
C HIS A 34 3.22 3.49 8.87
N ALA A 35 2.06 3.92 9.34
CA ALA A 35 1.15 4.80 8.63
C ALA A 35 1.24 6.23 9.14
N ARG A 36 1.05 7.19 8.24
CA ARG A 36 0.90 8.61 8.56
C ARG A 36 -0.20 9.24 7.73
N ILE A 37 -0.93 10.16 8.35
CA ILE A 37 -1.89 11.00 7.63
C ILE A 37 -1.10 12.12 6.94
N VAL A 38 -1.31 12.28 5.64
CA VAL A 38 -0.63 13.33 4.86
C VAL A 38 -1.63 14.28 4.22
N SER A 39 -1.24 15.55 4.15
CA SER A 39 -1.96 16.59 3.40
C SER A 39 -1.06 17.06 2.28
N ASP A 40 -1.16 16.40 1.12
CA ASP A 40 -0.36 16.72 -0.06
C ASP A 40 -1.29 16.85 -1.26
N ILE A 41 -1.48 18.08 -1.74
CA ILE A 41 -2.39 18.38 -2.84
C ILE A 41 -1.94 17.72 -4.15
N ASN A 42 -0.63 17.66 -4.41
CA ASN A 42 -0.11 17.04 -5.62
C ASN A 42 -0.43 15.54 -5.61
N LYS A 43 -0.29 14.90 -4.45
CA LYS A 43 -0.60 13.48 -4.30
C LYS A 43 -2.10 13.20 -4.35
N ILE A 44 -2.93 14.10 -3.83
CA ILE A 44 -4.39 14.02 -3.99
C ILE A 44 -4.74 14.09 -5.47
N GLU A 45 -4.15 15.03 -6.22
CA GLU A 45 -4.39 15.17 -7.65
C GLU A 45 -3.99 13.93 -8.44
N GLU A 46 -2.83 13.35 -8.13
CA GLU A 46 -2.28 12.15 -8.75
C GLU A 46 -3.14 10.90 -8.47
N LEU A 47 -3.55 10.69 -7.22
CA LEU A 47 -4.25 9.48 -6.79
C LEU A 47 -5.78 9.55 -6.97
N TRP A 48 -6.32 10.71 -7.32
CA TRP A 48 -7.75 10.90 -7.46
C TRP A 48 -8.34 10.05 -8.57
N ASN A 49 -9.45 9.38 -8.28
CA ASN A 49 -10.23 8.67 -9.29
C ASN A 49 -11.71 9.07 -9.21
N PRO A 50 -12.50 8.87 -10.29
CA PRO A 50 -13.91 9.24 -10.30
C PRO A 50 -14.75 8.53 -9.23
N MET A 51 -14.34 7.34 -8.77
CA MET A 51 -15.06 6.62 -7.71
C MET A 51 -14.96 7.37 -6.38
N ALA A 52 -13.82 8.00 -6.08
CA ALA A 52 -13.62 8.78 -4.85
C ALA A 52 -14.69 9.88 -4.64
N LYS A 53 -15.24 10.40 -5.74
CA LYS A 53 -16.32 11.41 -5.71
C LYS A 53 -17.60 10.92 -5.02
N ALA A 54 -17.83 9.60 -4.96
CA ALA A 54 -18.97 9.03 -4.25
C ALA A 54 -18.87 9.22 -2.72
N TRP A 55 -17.67 9.45 -2.19
CA TRP A 55 -17.44 9.66 -0.75
C TRP A 55 -17.06 11.09 -0.39
N PHE A 56 -16.53 11.87 -1.36
CA PHE A 56 -16.11 13.25 -1.18
C PHE A 56 -16.82 14.14 -2.21
N GLU A 57 -18.02 14.61 -1.86
CA GLU A 57 -18.91 15.36 -2.76
C GLU A 57 -18.27 16.66 -3.26
N LYS A 58 -17.45 17.30 -2.41
CA LYS A 58 -16.69 18.52 -2.77
C LYS A 58 -15.42 18.23 -3.56
N GLY A 59 -15.17 16.97 -3.90
CA GLY A 59 -14.05 16.54 -4.74
C GLY A 59 -12.71 16.60 -4.01
N LYS A 60 -11.67 17.00 -4.75
CA LYS A 60 -10.28 17.05 -4.26
C LYS A 60 -10.08 18.06 -3.13
N ASP A 61 -10.91 19.11 -3.09
CA ASP A 61 -10.87 20.18 -2.08
C ASP A 61 -11.78 19.90 -0.88
N ASP A 62 -12.33 18.68 -0.76
CA ASP A 62 -13.20 18.34 0.36
C ASP A 62 -12.44 18.46 1.70
N PRO A 63 -12.91 19.29 2.65
CA PRO A 63 -12.21 19.48 3.91
C PRO A 63 -12.11 18.20 4.74
N ALA A 64 -12.97 17.21 4.49
CA ALA A 64 -12.94 15.90 5.14
C ALA A 64 -11.97 14.92 4.46
N LEU A 65 -11.37 15.26 3.33
CA LEU A 65 -10.42 14.39 2.63
C LEU A 65 -9.10 14.29 3.39
N SER A 66 -8.61 13.07 3.57
CA SER A 66 -7.29 12.80 4.12
C SER A 66 -6.62 11.69 3.31
N LEU A 67 -5.31 11.83 3.07
CA LEU A 67 -4.51 10.75 2.50
C LEU A 67 -3.83 9.96 3.61
N LEU A 68 -3.75 8.65 3.41
CA LEU A 68 -2.98 7.76 4.26
C LEU A 68 -1.76 7.26 3.49
N CYS A 69 -0.58 7.49 4.06
CA CYS A 69 0.69 7.00 3.53
C CYS A 69 1.21 5.91 4.46
N VAL A 70 1.43 4.71 3.93
CA VAL A 70 2.07 3.61 4.65
C VAL A 70 3.50 3.46 4.14
N THR A 71 4.45 3.40 5.07
CA THR A 71 5.86 3.09 4.80
C THR A 71 6.12 1.67 5.32
N PRO A 72 6.23 0.66 4.44
CA PRO A 72 6.55 -0.71 4.85
C PRO A 72 7.98 -0.80 5.40
N GLU A 73 8.17 -1.60 6.44
CA GLU A 73 9.48 -1.91 7.04
C GLU A 73 9.87 -3.39 6.85
N ASP A 74 8.88 -4.27 6.82
CA ASP A 74 9.07 -5.69 6.56
C ASP A 74 7.86 -6.20 5.76
N GLY A 75 8.06 -7.30 5.06
CA GLY A 75 7.01 -7.92 4.29
C GLY A 75 7.30 -9.36 3.97
N HIS A 76 6.25 -10.11 3.68
CA HIS A 76 6.37 -11.46 3.18
C HIS A 76 5.34 -11.68 2.09
N TYR A 77 5.75 -12.32 1.00
CA TYR A 77 4.84 -12.68 -0.08
C TYR A 77 4.77 -14.18 -0.24
N TRP A 78 3.60 -14.66 -0.66
CA TRP A 78 3.37 -16.02 -1.15
C TRP A 78 2.68 -15.92 -2.50
N ASP A 79 3.14 -16.68 -3.48
CA ASP A 79 2.64 -16.68 -4.85
C ASP A 79 2.80 -18.07 -5.46
N THR A 80 2.22 -18.26 -6.64
CA THR A 80 2.48 -19.43 -7.49
C THR A 80 3.62 -19.12 -8.47
N LYS A 81 4.27 -20.14 -9.02
CA LYS A 81 5.41 -19.97 -9.96
C LYS A 81 5.12 -19.07 -11.18
N ASN A 82 3.86 -18.78 -11.47
CA ASN A 82 3.40 -18.00 -12.63
C ASN A 82 2.72 -16.66 -12.26
N GLY A 83 2.88 -16.18 -11.03
CA GLY A 83 2.13 -15.03 -10.54
C GLY A 83 2.69 -13.64 -10.86
N LYS A 84 1.78 -12.67 -11.00
CA LYS A 84 2.07 -11.26 -11.26
C LYS A 84 2.69 -10.50 -10.06
N ILE A 85 2.50 -10.94 -8.82
CA ILE A 85 2.99 -10.22 -7.63
C ILE A 85 4.51 -10.34 -7.53
N ILE A 86 5.05 -11.56 -7.68
CA ILE A 86 6.50 -11.77 -7.80
C ILE A 86 7.09 -10.87 -8.88
N SER A 87 6.42 -10.75 -10.03
CA SER A 87 6.93 -9.99 -11.17
C SER A 87 7.04 -8.49 -10.84
N PHE A 88 6.03 -7.90 -10.21
CA PHE A 88 6.06 -6.48 -9.80
C PHE A 88 7.10 -6.21 -8.71
N ILE A 89 7.16 -7.06 -7.68
CA ILE A 89 8.14 -6.92 -6.60
C ILE A 89 9.56 -7.05 -7.15
N LYS A 90 9.82 -8.04 -8.01
CA LYS A 90 11.13 -8.21 -8.66
C LYS A 90 11.54 -6.99 -9.46
N ILE A 91 10.60 -6.37 -10.20
CA ILE A 91 10.90 -5.15 -10.96
C ILE A 91 11.23 -3.99 -10.02
N ALA A 92 10.45 -3.79 -8.95
CA ALA A 92 10.69 -2.73 -7.98
C ALA A 92 12.03 -2.90 -7.26
N VAL A 93 12.33 -4.11 -6.77
CA VAL A 93 13.60 -4.43 -6.11
C VAL A 93 14.78 -4.35 -7.07
N ALA A 94 14.66 -4.87 -8.31
CA ALA A 94 15.72 -4.78 -9.31
C ALA A 94 16.01 -3.32 -9.70
N ALA A 95 15.00 -2.46 -9.78
CA ALA A 95 15.18 -1.03 -10.04
C ALA A 95 15.88 -0.29 -8.90
N LEU A 96 15.68 -0.72 -7.65
CA LEU A 96 16.30 -0.11 -6.46
C LEU A 96 17.70 -0.67 -6.15
N ILE A 97 17.87 -1.99 -6.21
CA ILE A 97 19.03 -2.72 -5.69
C ILE A 97 19.94 -3.26 -6.82
N GLY A 98 19.47 -3.30 -8.07
CA GLY A 98 20.25 -3.79 -9.21
C GLY A 98 20.54 -5.30 -9.19
N LYS A 99 19.91 -6.08 -8.30
CA LYS A 99 20.05 -7.53 -8.20
C LYS A 99 18.76 -8.25 -8.58
N GLN A 100 18.89 -9.32 -9.35
CA GLN A 100 17.80 -10.20 -9.73
C GLN A 100 17.49 -11.16 -8.57
N MET A 101 16.25 -11.16 -8.06
CA MET A 101 15.84 -12.12 -7.03
C MET A 101 15.57 -13.49 -7.65
N ASP A 102 16.06 -14.54 -6.99
CA ASP A 102 15.87 -15.92 -7.42
C ASP A 102 14.39 -16.35 -7.29
N GLY A 103 13.97 -17.29 -8.12
CA GLY A 103 12.56 -17.62 -8.43
C GLY A 103 11.73 -18.32 -7.35
N GLY A 104 11.83 -17.90 -6.08
CA GLY A 104 11.02 -18.42 -4.98
C GLY A 104 9.53 -18.10 -5.14
N VAL A 105 8.68 -19.08 -4.79
CA VAL A 105 7.20 -18.93 -4.69
C VAL A 105 6.79 -18.16 -3.44
N GLU A 106 7.70 -17.96 -2.49
CA GLU A 106 7.52 -17.12 -1.31
C GLU A 106 8.84 -16.41 -0.99
N GLY A 107 8.79 -15.39 -0.13
CA GLY A 107 9.99 -14.71 0.34
C GLY A 107 9.74 -13.47 1.20
N ASP A 108 10.76 -13.13 1.98
CA ASP A 108 10.79 -11.91 2.78
C ASP A 108 11.16 -10.69 1.91
N LEU A 109 10.56 -9.54 2.24
CA LEU A 109 10.79 -8.24 1.66
C LEU A 109 11.38 -7.34 2.74
N LYS A 110 12.65 -7.00 2.58
CA LYS A 110 13.32 -6.01 3.42
C LYS A 110 13.66 -4.79 2.55
N PRO A 111 13.41 -3.56 3.05
CA PRO A 111 13.77 -2.33 2.34
C PRO A 111 15.25 -2.26 1.95
#